data_AF-A0A923G1K8-F1
#
_entry.id   AF-A0A923G1K8-F1
#
_cell.length_a   1.000
_cell.length_b   1.000
_cell.length_c   1.000
_cell.angle_alpha   90.00
_cell.angle_beta   90.00
_cell.angle_gamma   90.00
#
_symmetry.space_group_name_H-M   'P 1'
#
loop_
_entity.id
_entity.type
_entity.pdbx_description
1 polymer ?
#
loop_
_entity_poly.entity_id
_entity_poly.type
_entity_poly.pdbx_seq_one_letter_code
_entity_poly.pdbx_strand_id
1 'polypeptide(L)'
;MHNTQVREAVFQQAAGPRSCADQVLLILSTLEVRALVVQRTAGLLDATAQAPLLQLGSELFRRDQVDRIATEHISRLRLNPEAVVDEVEVHLAYRVGLARLLDLPGQPSHMHYEHFSDVSSTQLIAARAAIVRAETITALSESLAAREFWQEYLRAVHSGAFETLNAPFHERLEALLEQAWTLGERVYLERVAALSTERAAAERALLLRLTREAYERDSRWHTRGRPERP
;
A
#
# COMPACT_ATOMS: atom_id res chain seq x y z
N MET A 1 -8.21 -15.49 21.15
CA MET A 1 -8.21 -14.10 21.67
C MET A 1 -8.23 -13.16 20.49
N HIS A 2 -9.40 -12.63 20.16
CA HIS A 2 -9.67 -11.92 18.91
C HIS A 2 -9.12 -10.48 18.98
N ASN A 3 -8.08 -10.23 18.17
CA ASN A 3 -7.64 -8.98 17.55
C ASN A 3 -8.10 -7.65 18.20
N THR A 4 -7.71 -7.43 19.46
CA THR A 4 -8.03 -6.20 20.21
C THR A 4 -7.48 -4.96 19.53
N GLN A 5 -6.34 -5.06 18.85
CA GLN A 5 -5.71 -3.97 18.09
C GLN A 5 -6.54 -3.55 16.87
N VAL A 6 -7.08 -4.50 16.10
CA VAL A 6 -7.99 -4.19 14.98
C VAL A 6 -9.25 -3.53 15.52
N ARG A 7 -9.81 -4.04 16.61
CA ARG A 7 -11.00 -3.46 17.25
C ARG A 7 -10.77 -2.02 17.73
N GLU A 8 -9.66 -1.76 18.41
CA GLU A 8 -9.28 -0.42 18.90
C GLU A 8 -9.13 0.58 17.73
N ALA A 9 -8.45 0.17 16.66
CA ALA A 9 -8.25 0.98 15.46
C ALA A 9 -9.58 1.25 14.73
N VAL A 10 -10.48 0.27 14.67
CA VAL A 10 -11.83 0.43 14.11
C VAL A 10 -12.61 1.48 14.91
N PHE A 11 -12.61 1.40 16.24
CA PHE A 11 -13.37 2.32 17.08
C PHE A 11 -12.85 3.76 17.04
N GLN A 12 -11.53 3.97 17.04
CA GLN A 12 -10.98 5.32 16.94
C GLN A 12 -11.25 5.96 15.59
N GLN A 13 -11.19 5.18 14.51
CA GLN A 13 -11.37 5.71 13.15
C GLN A 13 -12.86 5.92 12.79
N ALA A 14 -13.78 5.14 13.39
CA ALA A 14 -15.23 5.29 13.21
C ALA A 14 -15.86 6.40 14.06
N ALA A 15 -15.11 7.00 14.99
CA ALA A 15 -15.58 8.06 15.90
C ALA A 15 -15.50 9.49 15.30
N GLY A 16 -14.97 9.66 14.08
CA GLY A 16 -14.90 10.95 13.40
C GLY A 16 -16.24 11.42 12.79
N PRO A 17 -16.39 12.73 12.45
CA PRO A 17 -17.59 13.23 11.79
C PRO A 17 -17.87 12.49 10.48
N ARG A 18 -19.13 12.07 10.28
CA ARG A 18 -19.57 11.37 9.06
C ARG A 18 -19.87 12.39 7.96
N SER A 19 -18.83 12.92 7.32
CA SER A 19 -18.95 13.76 6.13
C SER A 19 -18.67 12.93 4.88
N CYS A 20 -19.71 12.72 4.06
CA CYS A 20 -19.73 11.99 2.78
C CYS A 20 -19.48 10.46 2.84
N ALA A 21 -20.19 9.74 1.97
CA ALA A 21 -20.04 8.29 1.77
C ALA A 21 -18.59 7.88 1.46
N ASP A 22 -17.84 8.77 0.79
CA ASP A 22 -16.41 8.64 0.50
C ASP A 22 -15.58 8.32 1.75
N GLN A 23 -15.89 8.95 2.89
CA GLN A 23 -15.13 8.77 4.12
C GLN A 23 -15.36 7.39 4.75
N VAL A 24 -16.54 6.78 4.56
CA VAL A 24 -16.83 5.43 5.06
C VAL A 24 -16.12 4.35 4.24
N LEU A 25 -16.11 4.48 2.90
CA LEU A 25 -15.39 3.56 2.01
C LEU A 25 -13.88 3.57 2.26
N LEU A 26 -13.29 4.76 2.45
CA LEU A 26 -11.86 4.91 2.75
C LEU A 26 -11.47 4.26 4.09
N ILE A 27 -12.31 4.42 5.12
CA ILE A 27 -12.09 3.80 6.43
C ILE A 27 -12.18 2.28 6.33
N LEU A 28 -13.23 1.74 5.68
CA LEU A 28 -13.38 0.30 5.48
C LEU A 28 -12.19 -0.26 4.70
N SER A 29 -11.76 0.42 3.64
CA SER A 29 -10.61 0.02 2.84
C SER A 29 -9.33 -0.07 3.68
N THR A 30 -9.06 0.94 4.50
CA THR A 30 -7.90 0.97 5.41
C THR A 30 -7.92 -0.20 6.40
N LEU A 31 -9.09 -0.49 6.98
CA LEU A 31 -9.27 -1.56 7.96
C LEU A 31 -9.12 -2.95 7.34
N GLU A 32 -9.65 -3.16 6.13
CA GLU A 32 -9.48 -4.40 5.38
C GLU A 32 -8.00 -4.72 5.14
N VAL A 33 -7.22 -3.72 4.68
CA VAL A 33 -5.78 -3.89 4.46
C VAL A 33 -5.07 -4.27 5.75
N ARG A 34 -5.34 -3.57 6.86
CA ARG A 34 -4.74 -3.87 8.17
C ARG A 34 -5.10 -5.29 8.66
N ALA A 35 -6.37 -5.69 8.54
CA ALA A 35 -6.81 -7.02 8.92
C ALA A 35 -6.13 -8.12 8.08
N LEU A 36 -5.99 -7.91 6.76
CA LEU A 36 -5.31 -8.82 5.85
C LEU A 36 -3.83 -8.99 6.20
N VAL A 37 -3.13 -7.89 6.50
CA VAL A 37 -1.72 -7.93 6.94
C VAL A 37 -1.60 -8.81 8.18
N VAL A 38 -2.37 -8.51 9.24
CA VAL A 38 -2.31 -9.29 10.50
C VAL A 38 -2.64 -10.76 10.26
N GLN A 39 -3.63 -11.06 9.42
CA GLN A 39 -4.00 -12.44 9.11
C GLN A 39 -2.90 -13.19 8.37
N ARG A 40 -2.24 -12.55 7.40
CA ARG A 40 -1.23 -13.19 6.54
C ARG A 40 0.14 -13.29 7.20
N THR A 41 0.46 -12.40 8.15
CA THR A 41 1.74 -12.42 8.87
C THR A 41 1.68 -13.13 10.22
N ALA A 42 0.49 -13.52 10.68
CA ALA A 42 0.34 -14.26 11.93
C ALA A 42 1.20 -15.53 11.94
N GLY A 43 2.16 -15.59 12.86
CA GLY A 43 3.04 -16.74 13.04
C GLY A 43 4.20 -16.86 12.05
N LEU A 44 4.39 -15.87 11.16
CA LEU A 44 5.59 -15.79 10.33
C LEU A 44 6.71 -15.09 11.10
N LEU A 45 7.91 -15.68 11.10
CA LEU A 45 9.10 -15.14 11.75
C LEU A 45 10.14 -14.78 10.68
N ASP A 46 10.66 -13.56 10.76
CA ASP A 46 11.80 -13.06 9.99
C ASP A 46 11.70 -13.35 8.48
N ALA A 47 12.71 -14.00 7.89
CA ALA A 47 12.83 -14.22 6.46
C ALA A 47 11.68 -15.05 5.83
N THR A 48 10.94 -15.82 6.62
CA THR A 48 9.81 -16.62 6.11
C THR A 48 8.60 -15.75 5.74
N ALA A 49 8.53 -14.51 6.26
CA ALA A 49 7.46 -13.57 5.97
C ALA A 49 7.57 -12.91 4.60
N GLN A 50 8.73 -12.96 3.94
CA GLN A 50 8.98 -12.20 2.71
C GLN A 50 8.00 -12.56 1.58
N ALA A 51 7.90 -13.83 1.20
CA ALA A 51 7.10 -14.23 0.05
C ALA A 51 5.59 -13.98 0.26
N PRO A 52 4.99 -14.30 1.42
CA PRO A 52 3.61 -13.93 1.72
C PRO A 52 3.36 -12.41 1.69
N LEU A 53 4.32 -11.61 2.16
CA LEU A 53 4.22 -10.14 2.12
C LEU A 53 4.35 -9.57 0.71
N LEU A 54 5.22 -10.13 -0.14
CA LEU A 54 5.32 -9.77 -1.55
C LEU A 54 4.02 -10.09 -2.29
N GLN A 55 3.46 -11.28 -2.06
CA GLN A 55 2.17 -11.67 -2.63
C GLN A 55 1.06 -10.70 -2.21
N LEU A 56 0.96 -10.38 -0.91
CA LEU A 56 0.01 -9.40 -0.41
C LEU A 56 0.24 -8.01 -1.05
N GLY A 57 1.50 -7.61 -1.24
CA GLY A 57 1.86 -6.38 -1.95
C GLY A 57 1.30 -6.31 -3.37
N SER A 58 1.43 -7.39 -4.15
CA SER A 58 0.86 -7.49 -5.49
C SER A 58 -0.68 -7.50 -5.49
N GLU A 59 -1.30 -8.25 -4.57
CA GLU A 59 -2.75 -8.28 -4.37
C GLU A 59 -3.31 -6.87 -4.08
N LEU A 60 -2.65 -6.12 -3.19
CA LEU A 60 -3.02 -4.75 -2.84
C LEU A 60 -2.74 -3.76 -3.98
N PHE A 61 -1.65 -3.94 -4.73
CA PHE A 61 -1.39 -3.10 -5.92
C PHE A 61 -2.52 -3.23 -6.95
N ARG A 62 -2.95 -4.45 -7.25
CA ARG A 62 -4.05 -4.68 -8.20
C ARG A 62 -5.34 -4.04 -7.69
N ARG A 63 -5.64 -4.15 -6.40
CA ARG A 63 -6.78 -3.48 -5.77
C ARG A 63 -6.71 -1.96 -5.92
N ASP A 64 -5.56 -1.34 -5.63
CA ASP A 64 -5.41 0.12 -5.76
C ASP A 64 -5.61 0.57 -7.22
N GLN A 65 -5.17 -0.22 -8.20
CA GLN A 65 -5.41 0.06 -9.61
C GLN A 65 -6.89 -0.07 -9.99
N VAL A 66 -7.61 -1.04 -9.42
CA VAL A 66 -9.07 -1.18 -9.58
C VAL A 66 -9.78 0.07 -9.03
N ASP A 67 -9.42 0.49 -7.82
CA ASP A 67 -10.00 1.68 -7.20
C ASP A 67 -9.71 2.94 -8.02
N ARG A 68 -8.48 3.11 -8.53
CA ARG A 68 -8.12 4.22 -9.44
C ARG A 68 -8.98 4.24 -10.70
N ILE A 69 -9.16 3.09 -11.36
CA ILE A 69 -9.97 2.99 -12.58
C ILE A 69 -11.45 3.32 -12.29
N ALA A 70 -11.97 2.87 -11.15
CA ALA A 70 -13.32 3.21 -10.72
C ALA A 70 -13.48 4.73 -10.50
N THR A 71 -12.55 5.37 -9.79
CA THR A 71 -12.54 6.83 -9.58
C THR A 71 -12.44 7.61 -10.90
N GLU A 72 -11.62 7.14 -11.86
CA GLU A 72 -11.53 7.72 -13.20
C GLU A 72 -12.82 7.54 -13.99
N HIS A 73 -13.53 6.43 -13.80
CA HIS A 73 -14.85 6.21 -14.41
C HIS A 73 -15.89 7.16 -13.83
N ILE A 74 -15.98 7.26 -12.50
CA ILE A 74 -16.86 8.21 -11.79
C ILE A 74 -16.61 9.63 -12.28
N SER A 75 -15.34 10.05 -12.36
CA SER A 75 -14.96 11.38 -12.83
C SER A 75 -15.45 11.65 -14.26
N ARG A 76 -15.43 10.63 -15.15
CA ARG A 76 -15.97 10.74 -16.51
C ARG A 76 -17.50 10.81 -16.51
N LEU A 77 -18.19 10.04 -15.67
CA LEU A 77 -19.65 10.07 -15.57
C LEU A 77 -20.14 11.45 -15.08
N ARG A 78 -19.43 12.05 -14.11
CA ARG A 78 -19.71 13.40 -13.59
C ARG A 78 -19.55 14.53 -14.63
N LEU A 79 -18.95 14.27 -15.79
CA LEU A 79 -18.92 15.24 -16.89
C LEU A 79 -20.31 15.44 -17.51
N ASN A 80 -21.24 14.51 -17.30
CA ASN A 80 -22.63 14.67 -17.66
C ASN A 80 -23.41 15.30 -16.48
N PRO A 81 -23.90 16.55 -16.61
CA PRO A 81 -24.62 17.24 -15.53
C PRO A 81 -25.93 16.56 -15.10
N GLU A 82 -26.51 15.72 -15.96
CA GLU A 82 -27.77 15.01 -15.70
C GLU A 82 -27.57 13.62 -15.08
N ALA A 83 -26.32 13.14 -15.01
CA ALA A 83 -26.02 11.82 -14.48
C ALA A 83 -26.01 11.84 -12.93
N VAL A 84 -26.86 11.01 -12.33
CA VAL A 84 -26.78 10.67 -10.91
C VAL A 84 -25.87 9.46 -10.77
N VAL A 85 -24.66 9.67 -10.25
CA VAL A 85 -23.65 8.61 -10.12
C VAL A 85 -23.62 8.10 -8.69
N ASP A 86 -23.91 6.81 -8.49
CA ASP A 86 -23.62 6.14 -7.23
C ASP A 86 -22.17 5.63 -7.22
N GLU A 87 -21.30 6.38 -6.54
CA GLU A 87 -19.87 6.09 -6.47
C GLU A 87 -19.56 4.79 -5.74
N VAL A 88 -20.35 4.48 -4.71
CA VAL A 88 -20.21 3.25 -3.93
C VAL A 88 -20.50 2.07 -4.83
N GLU A 89 -21.58 2.16 -5.61
CA GLU A 89 -21.94 1.13 -6.56
C GLU A 89 -20.89 0.96 -7.66
N VAL A 90 -20.35 2.04 -8.23
CA VAL A 90 -19.29 1.93 -9.26
C VAL A 90 -18.00 1.32 -8.68
N HIS A 91 -17.60 1.67 -7.46
CA HIS A 91 -16.45 1.05 -6.80
C HIS A 91 -16.67 -0.43 -6.52
N LEU A 92 -17.82 -0.80 -5.97
CA LEU A 92 -18.19 -2.19 -5.71
C LEU A 92 -18.30 -2.99 -7.00
N ALA A 93 -18.81 -2.37 -8.05
CA ALA A 93 -18.92 -2.94 -9.38
C ALA A 93 -17.55 -3.44 -9.86
N TYR A 94 -16.57 -2.53 -9.95
CA TYR A 94 -15.22 -2.90 -10.34
C TYR A 94 -14.54 -3.90 -9.39
N ARG A 95 -14.65 -3.70 -8.07
CA ARG A 95 -14.01 -4.56 -7.07
C ARG A 95 -14.56 -5.99 -7.10
N VAL A 96 -15.88 -6.18 -7.17
CA VAL A 96 -16.52 -7.49 -7.23
C VAL A 96 -16.32 -8.14 -8.60
N GLY A 97 -16.54 -7.37 -9.67
CA GLY A 97 -16.40 -7.85 -11.05
C GLY A 97 -14.99 -8.33 -11.40
N LEU A 98 -13.96 -7.78 -10.74
CA LEU A 98 -12.56 -8.16 -10.93
C LEU A 98 -11.98 -9.04 -9.82
N ALA A 99 -12.73 -9.31 -8.75
CA ALA A 99 -12.22 -9.99 -7.56
C ALA A 99 -11.52 -11.32 -7.88
N ARG A 100 -12.22 -12.23 -8.57
CA ARG A 100 -11.65 -13.54 -8.95
C ARG A 100 -10.63 -13.46 -10.07
N LEU A 101 -10.72 -12.45 -10.93
CA LEU A 101 -9.86 -12.33 -12.12
C LEU A 101 -8.48 -11.74 -11.82
N LEU A 102 -8.35 -11.07 -10.67
CA LEU A 102 -7.14 -10.40 -10.19
C LEU A 102 -6.77 -10.81 -8.77
N ASP A 103 -7.36 -11.88 -8.22
CA ASP A 103 -7.15 -12.32 -6.83
C ASP A 103 -7.19 -11.17 -5.82
N LEU A 104 -8.23 -10.33 -5.92
CA LEU A 104 -8.35 -9.16 -5.05
C LEU A 104 -8.72 -9.63 -3.64
N PRO A 105 -7.99 -9.18 -2.60
CA PRO A 105 -8.21 -9.69 -1.27
C PRO A 105 -9.43 -9.02 -0.62
N GLY A 106 -10.14 -9.78 0.20
CA GLY A 106 -11.23 -9.28 1.07
C GLY A 106 -12.51 -8.85 0.35
N GLN A 107 -12.74 -9.27 -0.90
CA GLN A 107 -13.96 -8.91 -1.64
C GLN A 107 -15.15 -9.81 -1.29
N PRO A 108 -16.38 -9.28 -1.23
CA PRO A 108 -17.57 -10.09 -1.02
C PRO A 108 -17.75 -11.09 -2.17
N SER A 109 -18.07 -12.34 -1.82
CA SER A 109 -18.14 -13.47 -2.76
C SER A 109 -19.35 -13.42 -3.71
N HIS A 110 -20.40 -12.69 -3.36
CA HIS A 110 -21.62 -12.52 -4.15
C HIS A 110 -22.25 -11.15 -3.90
N MET A 111 -22.55 -10.42 -4.96
CA MET A 111 -23.44 -9.26 -4.96
C MET A 111 -24.39 -9.43 -6.15
N HIS A 112 -25.69 -9.21 -5.97
CA HIS A 112 -26.68 -9.32 -7.04
C HIS A 112 -26.49 -8.15 -8.02
N TYR A 113 -25.66 -8.39 -9.04
CA TYR A 113 -24.99 -7.35 -9.84
C TYR A 113 -25.78 -6.88 -11.06
N GLU A 114 -26.80 -7.61 -11.49
CA GLU A 114 -27.21 -7.58 -12.90
C GLU A 114 -28.00 -6.35 -13.36
N HIS A 115 -28.25 -5.30 -12.54
CA HIS A 115 -29.14 -4.21 -12.99
C HIS A 115 -28.84 -2.76 -12.61
N PHE A 116 -27.85 -2.46 -11.76
CA PHE A 116 -27.75 -1.09 -11.21
C PHE A 116 -26.43 -0.35 -11.48
N SER A 117 -25.32 -1.03 -11.84
CA SER A 117 -24.05 -0.33 -12.09
C SER A 117 -23.87 0.05 -13.57
N ASP A 118 -23.48 1.30 -13.85
CA ASP A 118 -23.03 1.81 -15.16
C ASP A 118 -21.74 1.13 -15.69
N VAL A 119 -21.30 0.01 -15.09
CA VAL A 119 -20.07 -0.71 -15.42
C VAL A 119 -20.38 -1.95 -16.28
N SER A 120 -20.05 -1.86 -17.56
CA SER A 120 -20.18 -2.95 -18.53
C SER A 120 -19.07 -4.01 -18.41
N SER A 121 -19.36 -5.23 -18.88
CA SER A 121 -18.37 -6.31 -18.99
C SER A 121 -17.15 -5.93 -19.83
N THR A 122 -17.34 -5.17 -20.91
CA THR A 122 -16.25 -4.65 -21.74
C THR A 122 -15.32 -3.73 -20.94
N GLN A 123 -15.87 -2.87 -20.08
CA GLN A 123 -15.07 -2.01 -19.19
C GLN A 123 -14.29 -2.83 -18.17
N LEU A 124 -14.87 -3.91 -17.62
CA LEU A 124 -14.15 -4.82 -16.71
C LEU A 124 -12.99 -5.53 -17.42
N ILE A 125 -13.21 -6.04 -18.64
CA ILE A 125 -12.14 -6.69 -19.44
C ILE A 125 -11.02 -5.70 -19.74
N ALA A 126 -11.35 -4.48 -20.15
CA ALA A 126 -10.38 -3.43 -20.41
C ALA A 126 -9.59 -3.04 -19.15
N ALA A 127 -10.27 -2.90 -18.01
CA ALA A 127 -9.65 -2.61 -16.72
C ALA A 127 -8.67 -3.71 -16.32
N ARG A 128 -9.07 -4.98 -16.40
CA ARG A 128 -8.20 -6.12 -16.14
C ARG A 128 -6.93 -6.07 -17.00
N ALA A 129 -7.08 -5.86 -18.30
CA ALA A 129 -5.94 -5.81 -19.22
C ALA A 129 -5.00 -4.64 -18.90
N ALA A 130 -5.54 -3.48 -18.51
CA ALA A 130 -4.75 -2.33 -18.08
C ALA A 130 -3.95 -2.62 -16.80
N ILE A 131 -4.59 -3.26 -15.81
CA ILE A 131 -3.96 -3.60 -14.52
C ILE A 131 -2.82 -4.59 -14.72
N VAL A 132 -3.04 -5.66 -15.48
CA VAL A 132 -2.00 -6.66 -15.78
C VAL A 132 -0.81 -6.04 -16.50
N ARG A 133 -1.03 -5.07 -17.41
CA ARG A 133 0.07 -4.35 -18.06
C ARG A 133 0.81 -3.41 -17.11
N ALA A 134 0.11 -2.83 -16.14
CA ALA A 134 0.70 -1.92 -15.15
C ALA A 134 1.51 -2.66 -14.07
N GLU A 135 1.26 -3.95 -13.87
CA GLU A 135 1.90 -4.82 -12.87
C GLU A 135 3.33 -5.20 -13.27
N THR A 136 4.20 -4.19 -13.32
CA THR A 136 5.64 -4.35 -13.54
C THR A 136 6.38 -4.43 -12.22
N ILE A 137 7.58 -5.03 -12.18
CA ILE A 137 8.43 -5.06 -10.98
C ILE A 137 8.67 -3.63 -10.47
N THR A 138 8.88 -2.66 -11.36
CA THR A 138 9.07 -1.25 -11.00
C THR A 138 7.86 -0.70 -10.25
N ALA A 139 6.66 -0.82 -10.83
CA ALA A 139 5.42 -0.31 -10.23
C ALA A 139 5.06 -1.03 -8.91
N LEU A 140 5.24 -2.35 -8.87
CA LEU A 140 5.06 -3.16 -7.66
C LEU A 140 6.02 -2.74 -6.55
N SER A 141 7.28 -2.45 -6.89
CA SER A 141 8.28 -2.01 -5.92
C SER A 141 7.95 -0.64 -5.35
N GLU A 142 7.53 0.30 -6.18
CA GLU A 142 7.12 1.64 -5.76
C GLU A 142 5.89 1.59 -4.84
N SER A 143 4.88 0.80 -5.22
CA SER A 143 3.67 0.62 -4.40
C SER A 143 4.00 -0.03 -3.05
N LEU A 144 4.76 -1.12 -3.04
CA LEU A 144 5.04 -1.87 -1.81
C LEU A 144 6.00 -1.12 -0.88
N ALA A 145 7.01 -0.42 -1.40
CA ALA A 145 7.96 0.36 -0.60
C ALA A 145 7.27 1.47 0.22
N ALA A 146 6.12 1.97 -0.23
CA ALA A 146 5.34 2.98 0.47
C ALA A 146 4.46 2.42 1.61
N ARG A 147 4.33 1.09 1.77
CA ARG A 147 3.41 0.48 2.74
C ARG A 147 4.07 0.24 4.10
N GLU A 148 3.44 0.69 5.17
CA GLU A 148 3.98 0.63 6.55
C GLU A 148 4.42 -0.78 6.95
N PHE A 149 3.55 -1.79 6.78
CA PHE A 149 3.85 -3.18 7.16
C PHE A 149 5.11 -3.73 6.49
N TRP A 150 5.38 -3.30 5.26
CA TRP A 150 6.55 -3.74 4.51
C TRP A 150 7.81 -3.00 4.94
N GLN A 151 7.69 -1.71 5.24
CA GLN A 151 8.80 -0.94 5.79
C GLN A 151 9.20 -1.45 7.17
N GLU A 152 8.24 -1.82 8.03
CA GLU A 152 8.49 -2.45 9.32
C GLU A 152 9.24 -3.77 9.15
N TYR A 153 8.77 -4.63 8.23
CA TYR A 153 9.45 -5.87 7.89
C TYR A 153 10.89 -5.65 7.42
N LEU A 154 11.12 -4.73 6.47
CA LEU A 154 12.46 -4.45 5.96
C LEU A 154 13.39 -3.88 7.03
N ARG A 155 12.89 -3.03 7.94
CA ARG A 155 13.68 -2.49 9.05
C ARG A 155 14.09 -3.59 10.04
N ALA A 156 13.22 -4.57 10.27
CA ALA A 156 13.54 -5.71 11.14
C ALA A 156 14.60 -6.64 10.50
N VAL A 157 14.42 -7.00 9.22
CA VAL A 157 15.30 -7.98 8.55
C VAL A 157 16.62 -7.36 8.06
N HIS A 158 16.64 -6.07 7.76
CA HIS A 158 17.83 -5.35 7.26
C HIS A 158 18.31 -4.25 8.22
N SER A 159 18.18 -4.46 9.53
CA SER A 159 18.55 -3.47 10.56
C SER A 159 19.93 -2.85 10.33
N GLY A 160 20.96 -3.67 10.07
CA GLY A 160 22.33 -3.19 9.83
C GLY A 160 22.46 -2.26 8.60
N ALA A 161 21.63 -2.43 7.57
CA ALA A 161 21.63 -1.53 6.42
C ALA A 161 21.03 -0.15 6.79
N PHE A 162 19.99 -0.13 7.62
CA PHE A 162 19.40 1.12 8.12
C PHE A 162 20.30 1.81 9.15
N GLU A 163 21.01 1.07 9.99
CA GLU A 163 22.01 1.62 10.91
C GLU A 163 23.15 2.28 10.13
N THR A 164 23.70 1.59 9.13
CA THR A 164 24.75 2.13 8.25
C THR A 164 24.28 3.38 7.52
N LEU A 165 23.03 3.38 7.03
CA LEU A 165 22.44 4.55 6.37
C LEU A 165 22.32 5.74 7.33
N ASN A 166 21.91 5.50 8.57
CA ASN A 166 21.59 6.55 9.55
C ASN A 166 22.82 7.08 10.30
N ALA A 167 23.91 6.33 10.40
CA ALA A 167 25.15 6.74 11.07
C ALA A 167 25.65 8.16 10.69
N PRO A 168 25.84 8.52 9.41
CA PRO A 168 26.30 9.86 9.04
C PRO A 168 25.28 10.97 9.37
N PHE A 169 23.98 10.65 9.41
CA PHE A 169 22.96 11.63 9.81
C PHE A 169 22.97 11.87 11.31
N HIS A 170 23.29 10.86 12.11
CA HIS A 170 23.43 10.99 13.55
C HIS A 170 24.60 11.92 13.90
N GLU A 171 25.79 11.68 13.32
CA GLU A 171 26.98 12.52 13.51
C GLU A 171 26.72 13.99 13.10
N ARG A 172 26.04 14.21 11.96
CA ARG A 172 25.68 15.55 11.51
C ARG A 172 24.68 16.24 12.43
N LEU A 173 23.75 15.50 13.03
CA LEU A 173 22.79 16.06 13.99
C LEU A 173 23.48 16.44 15.30
N GLU A 174 24.40 15.61 15.79
CA GLU A 174 25.21 15.91 16.98
C GLU A 174 26.03 17.19 16.76
N ALA A 175 26.71 17.32 15.63
CA ALA A 175 27.46 18.54 15.29
C ALA A 175 26.57 19.80 15.22
N LEU A 176 25.32 19.67 14.76
CA LEU A 176 24.36 20.79 14.76
C LEU A 176 23.90 21.16 16.18
N LEU A 177 23.73 20.18 17.07
CA LEU A 177 23.38 20.40 18.46
C LEU A 177 24.48 21.15 19.21
N GLU A 178 25.75 20.80 18.98
CA GLU A 178 26.90 21.52 19.54
C GLU A 178 26.96 22.99 19.08
N GLN A 179 26.52 23.25 17.85
CA GLN A 179 26.49 24.60 17.25
C GLN A 179 25.17 25.35 17.52
N ALA A 180 24.19 24.75 18.21
CA ALA A 180 22.86 25.32 18.37
C ALA A 180 22.88 26.70 19.06
N TRP A 181 23.81 26.88 20.00
CA TRP A 181 23.96 28.10 20.77
C TRP A 181 24.56 29.26 19.95
N THR A 182 25.31 28.95 18.89
CA THR A 182 25.98 29.95 18.05
C THR A 182 25.23 30.26 16.76
N LEU A 183 24.48 29.31 16.21
CA LEU A 183 23.75 29.44 14.94
C LEU A 183 22.49 30.32 15.04
N GLY A 184 21.92 30.44 16.25
CA GLY A 184 20.60 31.02 16.46
C GLY A 184 19.46 30.07 16.05
N GLU A 185 18.33 30.18 16.74
CA GLU A 185 17.22 29.21 16.67
C GLU A 185 16.70 28.95 15.25
N ARG A 186 16.44 30.01 14.48
CA ARG A 186 15.90 29.89 13.12
C ARG A 186 16.81 29.08 12.19
N VAL A 187 18.11 29.39 12.19
CA VAL A 187 19.09 28.71 11.32
C VAL A 187 19.29 27.26 11.76
N TYR A 188 19.29 27.01 13.08
CA TYR A 188 19.33 25.66 13.62
C TYR A 188 18.13 24.82 13.14
N LEU A 189 16.91 25.33 13.30
CA LEU A 189 15.69 24.63 12.86
C LEU A 189 15.68 24.36 11.35
N GLU A 190 16.10 25.33 10.53
CA GLU A 190 16.22 25.16 9.07
C GLU A 190 17.20 24.02 8.72
N ARG A 191 18.36 23.96 9.38
CA ARG A 191 19.37 22.92 9.14
C ARG A 191 18.88 21.54 9.59
N VAL A 192 18.22 21.44 10.73
CA VAL A 192 17.63 20.17 11.21
C VAL A 192 16.52 19.70 10.26
N ALA A 193 15.66 20.61 9.79
CA ALA A 193 14.61 20.27 8.82
C ALA A 193 15.19 19.77 7.49
N ALA A 194 16.26 20.42 6.99
CA ALA A 194 16.97 19.98 5.79
C ALA A 194 17.59 18.59 5.98
N LEU A 195 18.26 18.35 7.12
CA LEU A 195 18.86 17.06 7.45
C LEU A 195 17.80 15.95 7.56
N SER A 196 16.66 16.23 8.18
CA SER A 196 15.53 15.30 8.28
C SER A 196 14.96 14.95 6.90
N THR A 197 14.83 15.93 6.01
CA THR A 197 14.36 15.73 4.64
C THR A 197 15.32 14.86 3.82
N GLU A 198 16.63 15.12 3.94
CA GLU A 198 17.69 14.33 3.31
C GLU A 198 17.68 12.87 3.79
N ARG A 199 17.59 12.67 5.11
CA ARG A 199 17.48 11.34 5.73
C ARG A 199 16.24 10.59 5.24
N ALA A 200 15.08 11.25 5.21
CA ALA A 200 13.84 10.65 4.73
C ALA A 200 13.91 10.27 3.23
N ALA A 201 14.59 11.07 2.40
CA ALA A 201 14.84 10.72 1.01
C ALA A 201 15.77 9.50 0.89
N ALA A 202 16.85 9.45 1.67
CA ALA A 202 17.78 8.33 1.69
C ALA A 202 17.11 7.02 2.17
N GLU A 203 16.28 7.08 3.20
CA GLU A 203 15.51 5.92 3.68
C GLU A 203 14.52 5.41 2.62
N ARG A 204 13.78 6.32 1.96
CA ARG A 204 12.87 5.94 0.86
C ARG A 204 13.62 5.27 -0.30
N ALA A 205 14.80 5.76 -0.65
CA ALA A 205 15.63 5.15 -1.68
C ALA A 205 16.11 3.75 -1.28
N LEU A 206 16.53 3.57 -0.02
CA LEU A 206 16.93 2.26 0.51
C LEU A 206 15.75 1.27 0.49
N LEU A 207 14.59 1.69 0.99
CA LEU A 207 13.36 0.89 0.98
C LEU A 207 13.00 0.45 -0.44
N LEU A 208 12.98 1.37 -1.40
CA LEU A 208 12.66 1.05 -2.79
C LEU A 208 13.66 0.04 -3.39
N ARG A 209 14.95 0.23 -3.16
CA ARG A 209 16.00 -0.67 -3.64
C ARG A 209 15.83 -2.08 -3.07
N LEU A 210 15.70 -2.21 -1.75
CA LEU A 210 15.52 -3.51 -1.09
C LEU A 210 14.24 -4.21 -1.56
N THR A 211 13.16 -3.45 -1.75
CA THR A 211 11.88 -3.96 -2.28
C THR A 211 12.04 -4.51 -3.70
N ARG A 212 12.72 -3.77 -4.58
CA ARG A 212 12.98 -4.20 -5.94
C ARG A 212 13.81 -5.47 -5.98
N GLU A 213 14.88 -5.53 -5.19
CA GLU A 213 15.70 -6.74 -5.08
C GLU A 213 14.89 -7.94 -4.56
N ALA A 214 13.93 -7.72 -3.65
CA ALA A 214 13.05 -8.78 -3.16
C ALA A 214 12.15 -9.35 -4.27
N TYR A 215 11.49 -8.50 -5.07
CA TYR A 215 10.69 -8.94 -6.23
C TYR A 215 11.54 -9.61 -7.33
N GLU A 216 12.75 -9.11 -7.58
CA GLU A 216 13.67 -9.73 -8.54
C GLU A 216 14.14 -11.11 -8.09
N ARG A 217 14.41 -11.29 -6.79
CA ARG A 217 14.75 -12.62 -6.23
C ARG A 217 13.57 -13.58 -6.32
N ASP A 218 12.37 -13.11 -5.99
CA ASP A 218 11.15 -13.92 -6.02
C ASP A 218 10.76 -14.34 -7.44
N SER A 219 10.81 -13.42 -8.42
CA SER A 219 10.53 -13.73 -9.83
C SER A 219 11.53 -14.71 -10.44
N ARG A 220 12.81 -14.64 -10.07
CA ARG A 220 13.84 -15.62 -10.46
C ARG A 220 13.56 -17.00 -9.88
N TRP A 221 13.04 -17.07 -8.66
CA TRP A 221 12.65 -18.32 -7.99
C TRP A 221 11.49 -19.00 -8.72
N HIS A 222 10.45 -18.24 -9.09
CA HIS A 222 9.31 -18.77 -9.83
C HIS A 222 9.67 -19.20 -11.26
N THR A 223 10.59 -18.49 -11.92
CA THR A 223 11.04 -18.83 -13.29
C THR A 223 11.94 -20.08 -13.34
N ARG A 224 12.65 -20.44 -12.26
CA ARG A 224 13.63 -21.56 -12.24
C ARG A 224 13.07 -22.90 -11.76
N GLY A 225 11.77 -22.99 -11.49
CA GLY A 225 11.14 -24.23 -11.05
C GLY A 225 11.19 -24.43 -9.54
N ARG A 226 10.02 -24.61 -8.95
CA ARG A 226 9.85 -25.08 -7.58
C ARG A 226 10.43 -26.50 -7.51
N PRO A 227 11.37 -26.83 -6.62
CA PRO A 227 11.70 -28.24 -6.40
C PRO A 227 10.44 -28.91 -5.87
N GLU A 228 9.96 -29.94 -6.57
CA GLU A 228 8.88 -30.80 -6.11
C GLU A 228 9.27 -31.30 -4.72
N ARG A 229 8.44 -31.00 -3.72
CA ARG A 229 8.61 -31.60 -2.39
C ARG A 229 8.30 -33.09 -2.52
N PRO A 230 9.10 -33.96 -1.89
CA PRO A 230 8.90 -35.41 -1.91
C PRO A 230 7.59 -35.84 -1.25
#